data_AF-A0A2A6RF25-F1
#
_entry.id   AF-A0A2A6RF25-F1
#
_cell.length_a   1.000
_cell.length_b   1.000
_cell.length_c   1.000
_cell.angle_alpha   90.00
_cell.angle_beta   90.00
_cell.angle_gamma   90.00
#
_symmetry.space_group_name_H-M   'P 1'
#
loop_
_entity.id
_entity.type
_entity.pdbx_description
1 polymer ?
#
loop_
_entity_poly.entity_id
_entity_poly.type
_entity_poly.pdbx_seq_one_letter_code
_entity_poly.pdbx_strand_id
1 'polypeptide(L)'
;MDAERVMREIRTQSLHQVQIAILVEGSSADEVRARRAAVRDLFGGTLRCEAVRGSQAELLKLFTTIPSHRIDAAWGRVSMLSHGVGCLFGMTSFYRSRHTDGPFWGIDAYRHAPLFYHLFAGGKAGHTVVLGQTGSGKTFFLNVMTMRIAATMGWRVIWIDSENNGVRLERACGDGCRRYPIDPATRLNVLDLVYGEDDGPNWRYSQIEYVISSLAMLFGTPDASGGEVRGLTPVVDPTRHACVGQAIAQKNLHFL
;
A
#
# COMPACT_ATOMS: atom_id res chain seq x y z
N MET A 1 -1.83 28.91 -32.48
CA MET A 1 -1.18 28.47 -31.22
C MET A 1 -0.20 29.57 -30.85
N ASP A 2 -0.46 30.32 -29.77
CA ASP A 2 0.24 31.57 -29.46
C ASP A 2 1.71 31.36 -29.09
N ALA A 3 2.62 32.04 -29.80
CA ALA A 3 4.05 31.95 -29.57
C ALA A 3 4.46 32.42 -28.16
N GLU A 4 3.74 33.38 -27.58
CA GLU A 4 3.98 33.87 -26.21
C GLU A 4 3.71 32.80 -25.15
N ARG A 5 2.68 31.96 -25.35
CA ARG A 5 2.36 30.86 -24.44
C ARG A 5 3.45 29.79 -24.46
N VAL A 6 3.93 29.43 -25.65
CA VAL A 6 5.02 28.47 -25.83
C VAL A 6 6.31 28.96 -25.16
N MET A 7 6.65 30.24 -25.34
CA MET A 7 7.83 30.86 -24.73
C MET A 7 7.77 30.91 -23.20
N ARG A 8 6.57 31.11 -22.63
CA ARG A 8 6.36 31.07 -21.18
C ARG A 8 6.46 29.66 -20.61
N GLU A 9 5.94 28.65 -21.30
CA GLU A 9 6.02 27.24 -20.87
C GLU A 9 7.46 26.68 -20.95
N ILE A 10 8.27 27.13 -21.92
CA ILE A 10 9.70 26.74 -22.01
C ILE A 10 10.54 27.27 -20.83
N ARG A 11 10.15 28.38 -20.19
CA ARG A 11 10.86 28.90 -19.01
C ARG A 11 10.68 28.04 -17.76
N THR A 12 9.61 27.24 -17.70
CA THR A 12 9.29 26.37 -16.55
C THR A 12 9.45 24.89 -16.85
N GLN A 13 9.51 24.50 -18.13
CA GLN A 13 9.62 23.12 -18.56
C GLN A 13 10.71 22.94 -19.62
N SER A 14 11.47 21.85 -19.51
CA SER A 14 12.44 21.47 -20.52
C SER A 14 11.76 20.87 -21.74
N LEU A 15 12.36 21.10 -22.91
CA LEU A 15 11.97 20.46 -24.16
C LEU A 15 12.76 19.16 -24.33
N HIS A 16 12.07 18.06 -24.60
CA HIS A 16 12.64 16.73 -24.77
C HIS A 16 12.37 16.22 -26.17
N GLN A 17 13.33 15.51 -26.75
CA GLN A 17 13.09 14.72 -27.96
C GLN A 17 12.71 13.31 -27.54
N VAL A 18 11.46 12.93 -27.78
CA VAL A 18 10.90 11.64 -27.35
C VAL A 18 10.65 10.73 -28.54
N GLN A 19 10.91 9.44 -28.33
CA GLN A 19 10.64 8.36 -29.26
C GLN A 19 10.17 7.14 -28.46
N ILE A 20 9.11 6.47 -28.93
CA ILE A 20 8.51 5.33 -28.23
C ILE A 20 8.45 4.14 -29.18
N ALA A 21 9.24 3.10 -28.90
CA ALA A 21 9.25 1.85 -29.64
C ALA A 21 8.49 0.76 -28.89
N ILE A 22 7.62 0.07 -29.60
CA ILE A 22 6.88 -1.07 -29.08
C ILE A 22 7.30 -2.30 -29.88
N LEU A 23 8.00 -3.23 -29.23
CA LEU A 23 8.31 -4.52 -29.81
C LEU A 23 7.12 -5.45 -29.64
N VAL A 24 6.69 -6.07 -30.75
CA VAL A 24 5.62 -7.07 -30.75
C VAL A 24 6.17 -8.37 -31.28
N GLU A 25 6.23 -9.38 -30.43
CA GLU A 25 6.71 -10.72 -30.77
C GLU A 25 5.54 -11.69 -30.95
N GLY A 26 5.77 -12.79 -31.66
CA GLY A 26 4.81 -13.86 -31.87
C GLY A 26 5.50 -15.08 -32.50
N SER A 27 4.90 -16.25 -32.31
CA SER A 27 5.39 -17.54 -32.84
C SER A 27 5.07 -17.74 -34.32
N SER A 28 4.15 -16.95 -34.88
CA SER A 28 3.78 -16.94 -36.29
C SER A 28 3.51 -15.54 -36.83
N ALA A 29 3.56 -15.38 -38.15
CA ALA A 29 3.28 -14.09 -38.81
C ALA A 29 1.82 -13.63 -38.62
N ASP A 30 0.88 -14.56 -38.47
CA ASP A 30 -0.53 -14.26 -38.14
C ASP A 30 -0.67 -13.76 -36.70
N GLU A 31 0.03 -14.40 -35.76
CA GLU A 31 0.02 -13.99 -34.36
C GLU A 31 0.61 -12.59 -34.17
N VAL A 32 1.73 -12.28 -34.84
CA VAL A 32 2.31 -10.93 -34.82
C VAL A 32 1.34 -9.90 -35.39
N ARG A 33 0.63 -10.22 -36.48
CA ARG A 33 -0.40 -9.33 -37.07
C ARG A 33 -1.54 -9.08 -36.10
N ALA A 34 -2.06 -10.12 -35.45
CA ALA A 34 -3.14 -10.00 -34.46
C ALA A 34 -2.70 -9.17 -33.24
N ARG A 35 -1.52 -9.47 -32.66
CA ARG A 35 -0.97 -8.72 -31.52
C ARG A 35 -0.69 -7.27 -31.86
N ARG A 36 -0.19 -6.98 -33.07
CA ARG A 36 0.00 -5.62 -33.56
C ARG A 36 -1.32 -4.85 -33.67
N ALA A 37 -2.38 -5.50 -34.15
CA ALA A 37 -3.70 -4.90 -34.20
C ALA A 37 -4.19 -4.54 -32.79
N ALA A 38 -4.08 -5.48 -31.83
CA ALA A 38 -4.44 -5.24 -30.44
C ALA A 38 -3.67 -4.08 -29.80
N VAL A 39 -2.36 -3.97 -30.04
CA VAL A 39 -1.53 -2.86 -29.56
C VAL A 39 -2.01 -1.53 -30.15
N ARG A 40 -2.26 -1.49 -31.46
CA ARG A 40 -2.75 -0.28 -32.13
C ARG A 40 -4.13 0.11 -31.60
N ASP A 41 -5.01 -0.84 -31.33
CA ASP A 41 -6.35 -0.54 -30.82
C ASP A 41 -6.29 -0.07 -29.36
N LEU A 42 -5.39 -0.63 -28.55
CA LEU A 42 -5.15 -0.20 -27.15
C LEU A 42 -4.64 1.24 -27.07
N PHE A 43 -3.69 1.61 -27.92
CA PHE A 43 -3.07 2.93 -27.89
C PHE A 43 -3.68 3.93 -28.88
N GLY A 44 -4.53 3.51 -29.81
CA GLY A 44 -4.96 4.32 -30.96
C GLY A 44 -5.68 5.61 -30.61
N GLY A 45 -6.32 5.67 -29.43
CA GLY A 45 -6.94 6.88 -28.91
C GLY A 45 -5.95 7.90 -28.31
N THR A 46 -4.70 7.52 -28.10
CA THR A 46 -3.73 8.32 -27.33
C THR A 46 -2.36 8.46 -27.98
N LEU A 47 -1.90 7.43 -28.70
CA LEU A 47 -0.67 7.43 -29.48
C LEU A 47 -0.97 7.05 -30.92
N ARG A 48 -0.37 7.79 -31.85
CA ARG A 48 -0.30 7.36 -33.24
C ARG A 48 0.72 6.23 -33.36
N CYS A 49 0.23 4.99 -33.37
CA CYS A 49 1.07 3.81 -33.60
C CYS A 49 1.19 3.52 -35.10
N GLU A 50 2.39 3.69 -35.64
CA GLU A 50 2.70 3.39 -37.04
C GLU A 50 3.75 2.28 -37.10
N ALA A 51 3.60 1.32 -38.03
CA ALA A 51 4.70 0.42 -38.33
C ALA A 51 5.34 0.85 -39.65
N VAL A 52 6.57 1.32 -39.53
CA VAL A 52 7.40 1.74 -40.66
C VAL A 52 7.77 0.49 -41.46
N ARG A 53 7.19 0.35 -42.65
CA ARG A 53 7.52 -0.74 -43.57
C ARG A 53 8.91 -0.48 -44.17
N GLY A 54 9.73 -1.53 -44.30
CA GLY A 54 11.06 -1.45 -44.89
C GLY A 54 12.18 -1.16 -43.89
N SER A 55 11.87 -0.63 -42.71
CA SER A 55 12.87 -0.29 -41.68
C SER A 55 12.87 -1.25 -40.49
N GLN A 56 12.16 -2.39 -40.56
CA GLN A 56 11.96 -3.26 -39.39
C GLN A 56 13.29 -3.81 -38.84
N ALA A 57 14.22 -4.20 -39.71
CA ALA A 57 15.53 -4.70 -39.30
C ALA A 57 16.35 -3.62 -38.55
N GLU A 58 16.30 -2.38 -39.02
CA GLU A 58 16.95 -1.25 -38.35
C GLU A 58 16.27 -0.91 -37.02
N LEU A 59 14.94 -0.89 -36.99
CA LEU A 59 14.17 -0.60 -35.79
C LEU A 59 14.35 -1.63 -34.67
N LEU A 60 14.60 -2.90 -35.02
CA LEU A 60 14.91 -3.93 -34.03
C LEU A 60 16.18 -3.63 -33.23
N LYS A 61 17.13 -2.88 -33.82
CA LYS A 61 18.38 -2.49 -33.15
C LYS A 61 18.13 -1.62 -31.92
N LEU A 62 16.98 -0.96 -31.80
CA LEU A 62 16.59 -0.18 -30.61
C LEU A 62 16.48 -1.05 -29.35
N PHE A 63 16.27 -2.36 -29.51
CA PHE A 63 16.18 -3.32 -28.41
C PHE A 63 17.49 -4.09 -28.20
N THR A 64 18.60 -3.54 -28.70
CA THR A 64 19.95 -4.10 -28.57
C THR A 64 20.89 -3.10 -27.90
N THR A 65 22.17 -3.46 -27.74
CA THR A 65 23.20 -2.57 -27.20
C THR A 65 23.71 -1.54 -28.21
N ILE A 66 23.21 -1.56 -29.46
CA ILE A 66 23.63 -0.62 -30.50
C ILE A 66 23.17 0.80 -30.14
N PRO A 67 24.09 1.77 -30.05
CA PRO A 67 23.72 3.15 -29.75
C PRO A 67 22.75 3.73 -30.78
N SER A 68 21.75 4.49 -30.32
CA SER A 68 20.66 4.99 -31.18
C SER A 68 21.11 5.88 -32.35
N HIS A 69 22.29 6.51 -32.26
CA HIS A 69 22.85 7.30 -33.35
C HIS A 69 23.40 6.45 -34.53
N ARG A 70 23.51 5.13 -34.35
CA ARG A 70 23.95 4.18 -35.38
C ARG A 70 22.80 3.37 -36.00
N ILE A 71 21.57 3.77 -35.71
CA ILE A 71 20.37 3.10 -36.21
C ILE A 71 19.83 3.94 -37.36
N ASP A 72 19.95 3.41 -38.57
CA ASP A 72 19.52 4.11 -39.80
C ASP A 72 18.07 3.75 -40.13
N ALA A 73 17.17 4.12 -39.23
CA ALA A 73 15.73 3.92 -39.42
C ALA A 73 15.07 5.23 -39.81
N ALA A 74 14.19 5.18 -40.82
CA ALA A 74 13.31 6.29 -41.21
C ALA A 74 12.25 6.58 -40.13
N TRP A 75 12.67 7.14 -38.99
CA TRP A 75 11.82 7.44 -37.85
C TRP A 75 12.27 8.72 -37.13
N GLY A 76 11.39 9.73 -37.15
CA GLY A 76 11.61 11.01 -36.46
C GLY A 76 11.32 10.96 -34.96
N ARG A 77 12.06 11.78 -34.21
CA ARG A 77 11.77 12.10 -32.80
C ARG A 77 10.77 13.25 -32.75
N VAL A 78 9.86 13.22 -31.76
CA VAL A 78 8.91 14.30 -31.54
C VAL A 78 9.39 15.16 -30.38
N SER A 79 9.43 16.48 -30.57
CA SER A 79 9.74 17.42 -29.51
C SER A 79 8.53 17.61 -28.60
N MET A 80 8.71 17.46 -27.30
CA MET A 80 7.64 17.55 -26.32
C MET A 80 8.13 18.13 -25.00
N LEU A 81 7.29 18.90 -24.32
CA LEU A 81 7.61 19.48 -23.01
C LEU A 81 7.56 18.42 -21.90
N SER A 82 8.29 18.65 -20.79
CA SER A 82 8.38 17.72 -19.65
C SER A 82 7.04 17.15 -19.18
N HIS A 83 5.97 17.94 -19.13
CA HIS A 83 4.66 17.43 -18.70
C HIS A 83 4.08 16.38 -19.66
N GLY A 84 4.25 16.57 -20.97
CA GLY A 84 3.84 15.58 -21.97
C GLY A 84 4.67 14.30 -21.87
N VAL A 85 5.96 14.41 -21.53
CA VAL A 85 6.82 13.26 -21.22
C VAL A 85 6.24 12.48 -20.04
N GLY A 86 5.85 13.18 -18.97
CA GLY A 86 5.18 12.57 -17.81
C GLY A 86 3.90 11.80 -18.19
N CYS A 87 3.06 12.37 -19.06
CA CYS A 87 1.88 11.68 -19.57
C CYS A 87 2.23 10.38 -20.32
N LEU A 88 3.27 10.41 -21.18
CA LEU A 88 3.73 9.21 -21.90
C LEU A 88 4.31 8.14 -20.97
N PHE A 89 5.04 8.53 -19.93
CA PHE A 89 5.54 7.59 -18.92
C PHE A 89 4.41 6.92 -18.16
N GLY A 90 3.37 7.67 -17.78
CA GLY A 90 2.15 7.08 -17.24
C GLY A 90 1.66 5.98 -18.18
N MET A 91 1.31 6.34 -19.41
CA MET A 91 0.67 5.41 -20.35
C MET A 91 1.51 4.18 -20.74
N THR A 92 2.85 4.31 -20.80
CA THR A 92 3.75 3.23 -21.27
C THR A 92 4.39 2.44 -20.14
N SER A 93 4.57 3.00 -18.93
CA SER A 93 5.28 2.36 -17.81
C SER A 93 4.36 1.70 -16.79
N PHE A 94 3.07 1.58 -17.10
CA PHE A 94 2.11 0.97 -16.20
C PHE A 94 2.19 -0.56 -16.21
N TYR A 95 3.09 -1.08 -15.38
CA TYR A 95 3.17 -2.49 -14.99
C TYR A 95 1.79 -2.96 -14.49
N ARG A 96 1.13 -3.86 -15.22
CA ARG A 96 0.10 -4.73 -14.62
C ARG A 96 0.85 -5.65 -13.68
N SER A 97 0.60 -5.55 -12.37
CA SER A 97 1.10 -6.57 -11.45
C SER A 97 0.58 -7.92 -11.92
N ARG A 98 1.49 -8.78 -12.39
CA ARG A 98 1.16 -10.18 -12.72
C ARG A 98 1.00 -11.04 -11.47
N HIS A 99 1.30 -10.46 -10.31
CA HIS A 99 1.32 -11.16 -9.04
C HIS A 99 -0.09 -11.22 -8.46
N THR A 100 -0.60 -12.43 -8.28
CA THR A 100 -1.86 -12.78 -7.62
C THR A 100 -1.62 -13.46 -6.27
N ASP A 101 -0.43 -13.26 -5.72
CA ASP A 101 0.06 -13.78 -4.45
C ASP A 101 -0.55 -13.07 -3.23
N GLY A 102 -1.20 -11.92 -3.45
CA GLY A 102 -1.93 -11.16 -2.44
C GLY A 102 -3.45 -11.37 -2.43
N PRO A 103 -4.16 -10.95 -1.37
CA PRO A 103 -5.61 -10.86 -1.42
C PRO A 103 -6.05 -9.93 -2.56
N PHE A 104 -7.22 -10.22 -3.14
CA PHE A 104 -7.87 -9.30 -4.07
C PHE A 104 -8.33 -8.04 -3.32
N TRP A 105 -8.03 -6.85 -3.83
CA TRP A 105 -8.41 -5.57 -3.21
C TRP A 105 -9.59 -4.91 -3.93
N GLY A 106 -9.65 -5.07 -5.24
CA GLY A 106 -10.69 -4.46 -6.05
C GLY A 106 -10.29 -4.40 -7.51
N ILE A 107 -11.08 -3.66 -8.28
CA ILE A 107 -10.85 -3.47 -9.70
C ILE A 107 -10.36 -2.03 -9.90
N ASP A 108 -9.24 -1.88 -10.59
CA ASP A 108 -8.77 -0.57 -11.04
C ASP A 108 -9.84 0.06 -11.94
N ALA A 109 -10.31 1.25 -11.56
CA ALA A 109 -11.43 1.92 -12.22
C ALA A 109 -11.12 2.33 -13.68
N TYR A 110 -9.85 2.48 -14.04
CA TYR A 110 -9.43 2.90 -15.37
C TYR A 110 -9.15 1.70 -16.29
N ARG A 111 -8.47 0.67 -15.78
CA ARG A 111 -8.04 -0.50 -16.55
C ARG A 111 -9.00 -1.66 -16.52
N HIS A 112 -10.01 -1.60 -15.65
CA HIS A 112 -10.86 -2.74 -15.30
C HIS A 112 -10.04 -4.00 -14.95
N ALA A 113 -8.87 -3.80 -14.35
CA ALA A 113 -7.93 -4.86 -14.02
C ALA A 113 -8.01 -5.20 -12.53
N PRO A 114 -7.93 -6.48 -12.15
CA PRO A 114 -7.96 -6.86 -10.75
C PRO A 114 -6.65 -6.44 -10.04
N LEU A 115 -6.79 -5.89 -8.84
CA LEU A 115 -5.69 -5.52 -7.97
C LEU A 115 -5.49 -6.59 -6.90
N PHE A 116 -4.34 -7.26 -6.92
CA PHE A 116 -3.91 -8.17 -5.87
C PHE A 116 -2.66 -7.59 -5.19
N TYR A 117 -2.64 -7.61 -3.86
CA TYR A 117 -1.53 -7.02 -3.11
C TYR A 117 -1.32 -7.68 -1.75
N HIS A 118 -0.13 -8.25 -1.53
CA HIS A 118 0.23 -8.93 -0.29
C HIS A 118 0.96 -7.97 0.67
N LEU A 119 0.25 -7.52 1.72
CA LEU A 119 0.74 -6.48 2.65
C LEU A 119 2.08 -6.81 3.32
N PHE A 120 2.32 -8.08 3.65
CA PHE A 120 3.52 -8.52 4.36
C PHE A 120 4.59 -9.11 3.43
N ALA A 121 4.47 -8.90 2.11
CA ALA A 121 5.42 -9.49 1.17
C ALA A 121 6.83 -8.94 1.41
N GLY A 122 7.82 -9.83 1.44
CA GLY A 122 9.21 -9.48 1.69
C GLY A 122 9.49 -8.98 3.11
N GLY A 123 8.69 -9.38 4.10
CA GLY A 123 8.93 -9.05 5.52
C GLY A 123 8.68 -7.59 5.88
N LYS A 124 7.93 -6.86 5.07
CA LYS A 124 7.61 -5.45 5.30
C LYS A 124 6.41 -5.29 6.23
N ALA A 125 6.37 -4.19 6.98
CA ALA A 125 5.22 -3.82 7.79
C ALA A 125 4.05 -3.37 6.88
N GLY A 126 2.91 -4.05 7.02
CA GLY A 126 1.73 -3.92 6.15
C GLY A 126 0.72 -2.86 6.59
N HIS A 127 1.16 -1.67 7.02
CA HIS A 127 0.24 -0.64 7.52
C HIS A 127 -0.65 -0.08 6.40
N THR A 128 -1.96 -0.03 6.64
CA THR A 128 -2.94 0.47 5.67
C THR A 128 -3.87 1.48 6.35
N VAL A 129 -4.12 2.60 5.68
CA VAL A 129 -5.08 3.62 6.14
C VAL A 129 -6.21 3.73 5.11
N VAL A 130 -7.46 3.60 5.58
CA VAL A 130 -8.66 3.70 4.74
C VAL A 130 -9.42 4.96 5.11
N LEU A 131 -9.45 5.93 4.20
CA LEU A 131 -10.08 7.24 4.40
C LEU A 131 -11.33 7.39 3.52
N GLY A 132 -12.29 8.18 4.00
CA GLY A 132 -13.52 8.46 3.28
C GLY A 132 -14.58 9.08 4.18
N GLN A 133 -15.55 9.77 3.60
CA GLN A 133 -16.67 10.35 4.35
C GLN A 133 -17.65 9.25 4.82
N THR A 134 -18.54 9.57 5.76
CA THR A 134 -19.62 8.66 6.16
C THR A 134 -20.45 8.28 4.94
N GLY A 135 -20.77 6.99 4.79
CA GLY A 135 -21.48 6.48 3.61
C GLY A 135 -20.59 6.14 2.40
N SER A 136 -19.29 6.46 2.40
CA SER A 136 -18.39 6.15 1.27
C SER A 136 -18.00 4.67 1.14
N GLY A 137 -18.58 3.79 1.96
CA GLY A 137 -18.31 2.35 1.93
C GLY A 137 -17.09 1.88 2.73
N LYS A 138 -16.48 2.70 3.60
CA LYS A 138 -15.31 2.30 4.44
C LYS A 138 -15.55 1.00 5.21
N THR A 139 -16.64 0.95 5.98
CA THR A 139 -17.01 -0.23 6.79
C THR A 139 -17.26 -1.45 5.92
N PHE A 140 -17.94 -1.27 4.79
CA PHE A 140 -18.18 -2.36 3.83
C PHE A 140 -16.86 -2.91 3.29
N PHE A 141 -15.96 -2.02 2.84
CA PHE A 141 -14.65 -2.38 2.34
C PHE A 141 -13.84 -3.15 3.39
N LEU A 142 -13.74 -2.63 4.61
CA LEU A 142 -12.99 -3.27 5.70
C LEU A 142 -13.58 -4.64 6.06
N ASN A 143 -14.91 -4.79 6.08
CA ASN A 143 -15.56 -6.09 6.34
C ASN A 143 -15.21 -7.13 5.26
N VAL A 144 -15.34 -6.75 3.99
CA VAL A 144 -15.03 -7.64 2.86
C VAL A 144 -13.56 -8.02 2.86
N MET A 145 -12.66 -7.06 3.08
CA MET A 145 -11.23 -7.33 3.14
C MET A 145 -10.86 -8.22 4.31
N THR A 146 -11.48 -8.02 5.48
CA THR A 146 -11.27 -8.87 6.67
C THR A 146 -11.63 -10.33 6.38
N MET A 147 -12.83 -10.58 5.86
CA MET A 147 -13.25 -11.95 5.52
C MET A 147 -12.35 -12.56 4.45
N ARG A 148 -12.03 -11.78 3.41
CA ARG A 148 -11.21 -12.25 2.29
C ARG A 148 -9.81 -12.64 2.75
N ILE A 149 -9.15 -11.76 3.50
CA ILE A 149 -7.80 -11.98 3.99
C ILE A 149 -7.76 -13.18 4.95
N ALA A 150 -8.73 -13.28 5.87
CA ALA A 150 -8.86 -14.42 6.75
C ALA A 150 -9.04 -15.74 5.96
N ALA A 151 -9.92 -15.75 4.96
CA ALA A 151 -10.21 -16.95 4.17
C ALA A 151 -9.11 -17.34 3.17
N THR A 152 -8.49 -16.38 2.48
CA THR A 152 -7.50 -16.67 1.42
C THR A 152 -6.08 -16.74 1.95
N MET A 153 -5.75 -15.96 2.98
CA MET A 153 -4.40 -15.89 3.53
C MET A 153 -4.25 -16.55 4.90
N GLY A 154 -5.36 -16.96 5.54
CA GLY A 154 -5.32 -17.54 6.87
C GLY A 154 -4.88 -16.57 7.97
N TRP A 155 -4.93 -15.25 7.72
CA TRP A 155 -4.49 -14.29 8.73
C TRP A 155 -5.53 -14.15 9.83
N ARG A 156 -5.04 -14.05 11.07
CA ARG A 156 -5.87 -13.65 12.20
C ARG A 156 -6.07 -12.15 12.17
N VAL A 157 -7.32 -11.72 12.12
CA VAL A 157 -7.68 -10.29 12.11
C VAL A 157 -8.37 -9.95 13.43
N ILE A 158 -7.87 -8.91 14.10
CA ILE A 158 -8.47 -8.34 15.31
C ILE A 158 -9.11 -7.01 14.93
N TRP A 159 -10.38 -6.84 15.27
CA TRP A 159 -11.15 -5.62 15.01
C TRP A 159 -11.46 -4.89 16.31
N ILE A 160 -11.27 -3.57 16.29
CA ILE A 160 -11.75 -2.66 17.33
C ILE A 160 -12.73 -1.72 16.64
N ASP A 161 -13.98 -1.74 17.07
CA ASP A 161 -15.09 -1.09 16.39
C ASP A 161 -16.01 -0.41 17.40
N SER A 162 -16.15 0.91 17.28
CA SER A 162 -17.02 1.71 18.13
C SER A 162 -18.49 1.68 17.68
N GLU A 163 -18.75 1.33 16.41
CA GLU A 163 -20.06 1.52 15.76
C GLU A 163 -20.87 0.20 15.65
N ASN A 164 -20.43 -0.86 16.34
CA ASN A 164 -21.09 -2.17 16.38
C ASN A 164 -21.36 -2.81 15.00
N ASN A 165 -20.52 -2.53 14.01
CA ASN A 165 -20.51 -3.14 12.69
C ASN A 165 -20.09 -4.62 12.72
N GLY A 166 -19.33 -5.03 13.74
CA GLY A 166 -18.84 -6.40 13.92
C GLY A 166 -19.92 -7.48 13.94
N VAL A 167 -21.18 -7.14 14.27
CA VAL A 167 -22.32 -8.08 14.24
C VAL A 167 -22.54 -8.67 12.84
N ARG A 168 -22.32 -7.88 11.79
CA ARG A 168 -22.47 -8.35 10.40
C ARG A 168 -21.39 -9.35 10.04
N LEU A 169 -20.17 -9.14 10.56
CA LEU A 169 -19.02 -10.00 10.31
C LEU A 169 -19.18 -11.34 11.04
N GLU A 170 -19.57 -11.32 12.31
CA GLU A 170 -19.85 -12.51 13.12
C GLU A 170 -20.94 -13.39 12.47
N ARG A 171 -22.06 -12.77 12.05
CA ARG A 171 -23.13 -13.48 11.34
C ARG A 171 -22.68 -14.07 10.00
N ALA A 172 -21.81 -13.38 9.27
CA ALA A 172 -21.35 -13.83 7.96
C ALA A 172 -20.29 -14.93 8.05
N CYS A 173 -19.42 -14.89 9.06
CA CYS A 173 -18.32 -15.84 9.22
C CYS A 173 -18.69 -17.08 10.05
N GLY A 174 -19.79 -17.04 10.81
CA GLY A 174 -20.14 -18.10 11.75
C GLY A 174 -19.00 -18.33 12.75
N ASP A 175 -18.60 -19.60 12.92
CA ASP A 175 -17.53 -19.99 13.86
C ASP A 175 -16.16 -19.39 13.55
N GLY A 176 -15.95 -18.85 12.34
CA GLY A 176 -14.69 -18.19 11.95
C GLY A 176 -14.49 -16.80 12.54
N CYS A 177 -15.49 -16.22 13.21
CA CYS A 177 -15.41 -14.91 13.85
C CYS A 177 -16.08 -14.94 15.22
N ARG A 178 -15.47 -14.28 16.20
CA ARG A 178 -16.06 -14.13 17.52
C ARG A 178 -16.04 -12.68 17.95
N ARG A 179 -17.19 -12.16 18.35
CA ARG A 179 -17.33 -10.79 18.82
C ARG A 179 -17.37 -10.76 20.34
N TYR A 180 -16.65 -9.81 20.91
CA TYR A 180 -16.67 -9.52 22.34
C TYR A 180 -17.13 -8.07 22.52
N PRO A 181 -18.42 -7.82 22.80
CA PRO A 181 -18.87 -6.47 23.10
C PRO A 181 -18.17 -5.95 24.35
N ILE A 182 -17.64 -4.74 24.28
CA ILE A 182 -17.08 -4.03 25.43
C ILE A 182 -18.12 -2.99 25.83
N ASP A 183 -18.70 -3.18 27.01
CA ASP A 183 -19.64 -2.25 27.63
C ASP A 183 -19.03 -1.62 28.91
N PRO A 184 -19.66 -0.61 29.53
CA PRO A 184 -19.15 -0.01 30.77
C PRO A 184 -19.06 -0.97 31.98
N ALA A 185 -19.74 -2.12 31.91
CA ALA A 185 -19.65 -3.16 32.94
C ALA A 185 -18.44 -4.09 32.70
N THR A 186 -17.94 -4.16 31.48
CA THR A 186 -16.78 -4.95 31.09
C THR A 186 -15.55 -4.45 31.83
N ARG A 187 -14.91 -5.34 32.60
CA ARG A 187 -13.69 -5.05 33.34
C ARG A 187 -12.51 -5.61 32.54
N LEU A 188 -11.61 -4.74 32.10
CA LEU A 188 -10.32 -5.13 31.54
C LEU A 188 -9.26 -4.86 32.61
N ASN A 189 -8.58 -5.90 33.04
CA ASN A 189 -7.50 -5.78 34.01
C ASN A 189 -6.17 -5.64 33.29
N VAL A 190 -5.52 -4.49 33.46
CA VAL A 190 -4.20 -4.21 32.89
C VAL A 190 -3.12 -5.12 33.44
N LEU A 191 -3.35 -5.73 34.61
CA LEU A 191 -2.43 -6.69 35.23
C LEU A 191 -2.57 -8.12 34.69
N ASP A 192 -3.55 -8.37 33.81
CA ASP A 192 -3.68 -9.70 33.20
C ASP A 192 -2.43 -10.01 32.36
N LEU A 193 -2.02 -11.29 32.37
CA LEU A 193 -0.85 -11.76 31.64
C LEU A 193 -1.11 -11.65 30.13
N VAL A 194 -0.30 -10.82 29.46
CA VAL A 194 -0.29 -10.65 28.01
C VAL A 194 0.88 -11.41 27.39
N TYR A 195 2.03 -11.41 28.08
CA TYR A 195 3.18 -12.23 27.73
C TYR A 195 3.26 -13.45 28.65
N GLY A 196 3.60 -14.60 28.08
CA GLY A 196 3.74 -15.89 28.78
C GLY A 196 5.08 -16.56 28.50
N GLU A 197 5.27 -17.75 29.07
CA GLU A 197 6.54 -18.51 28.95
C GLU A 197 6.95 -18.79 27.50
N ASP A 198 5.96 -18.90 26.61
CA ASP A 198 6.15 -19.14 25.18
C ASP A 198 6.74 -17.94 24.42
N ASP A 199 6.66 -16.72 24.99
CA ASP A 199 7.21 -15.49 24.39
C ASP A 199 8.72 -15.33 24.61
N GLY A 200 9.36 -16.33 25.22
CA GLY A 200 10.81 -16.41 25.41
C GLY A 200 11.28 -16.13 26.83
N PRO A 201 12.58 -16.24 27.10
CA PRO A 201 13.13 -16.27 28.47
C PRO A 201 12.90 -14.99 29.28
N ASN A 202 12.64 -13.85 28.61
CA ASN A 202 12.46 -12.54 29.23
C ASN A 202 11.00 -12.09 29.29
N TRP A 203 10.02 -12.98 29.06
CA TRP A 203 8.59 -12.64 29.02
C TRP A 203 8.10 -11.87 30.25
N ARG A 204 8.64 -12.18 31.44
CA ARG A 204 8.30 -11.48 32.69
C ARG A 204 8.66 -10.00 32.64
N TYR A 205 9.81 -9.67 32.05
CA TYR A 205 10.23 -8.28 31.88
C TYR A 205 9.30 -7.54 30.91
N SER A 206 8.97 -8.17 29.77
CA SER A 206 8.02 -7.62 28.79
C SER A 206 6.63 -7.40 29.40
N GLN A 207 6.16 -8.32 30.25
CA GLN A 207 4.91 -8.16 30.99
C GLN A 207 4.96 -6.97 31.96
N ILE A 208 6.05 -6.83 32.73
CA ILE A 208 6.23 -5.70 33.65
C ILE A 208 6.24 -4.37 32.87
N GLU A 209 6.99 -4.29 31.78
CA GLU A 209 7.09 -3.10 30.94
C GLU A 209 5.73 -2.71 30.31
N TYR A 210 4.97 -3.70 29.85
CA TYR A 210 3.60 -3.51 29.38
C TYR A 210 2.71 -2.90 30.45
N VAL A 211 2.68 -3.51 31.64
CA VAL A 211 1.88 -3.01 32.78
C VAL A 211 2.25 -1.58 33.14
N ILE A 212 3.55 -1.27 33.25
CA ILE A 212 4.03 0.07 33.57
C ILE A 212 3.53 1.07 32.51
N SER A 213 3.68 0.74 31.23
CA SER A 213 3.27 1.61 30.12
C SER A 213 1.75 1.85 30.09
N SER A 214 0.97 0.79 30.33
CA SER A 214 -0.49 0.89 30.40
C SER A 214 -0.97 1.70 31.60
N LEU A 215 -0.35 1.54 32.78
CA LEU A 215 -0.64 2.37 33.96
C LEU A 215 -0.22 3.82 33.74
N ALA A 216 0.92 4.05 33.08
CA ALA A 216 1.39 5.39 32.73
C ALA A 216 0.40 6.13 31.81
N MET A 217 -0.19 5.41 30.85
CA MET A 217 -1.23 5.92 29.96
C MET A 217 -2.53 6.22 30.73
N LEU A 218 -2.96 5.31 31.61
CA LEU A 218 -4.18 5.47 32.40
C LEU A 218 -4.11 6.60 33.43
N PHE A 219 -2.96 6.74 34.09
CA PHE A 219 -2.73 7.78 35.11
C PHE A 219 -2.12 9.05 34.55
N GLY A 220 -1.90 9.12 33.24
CA GLY A 220 -1.37 10.30 32.55
C GLY A 220 -2.18 11.57 32.83
N THR A 221 -1.50 12.72 32.90
CA THR A 221 -2.17 14.02 33.00
C THR A 221 -2.57 14.50 31.60
N PRO A 222 -3.79 15.00 31.37
CA PRO A 222 -4.18 15.53 30.07
C PRO A 222 -3.27 16.70 29.66
N ASP A 223 -2.73 16.64 28.46
CA ASP A 223 -1.94 17.73 27.88
C ASP A 223 -2.91 18.82 27.43
N ALA A 224 -3.09 19.82 28.29
CA ALA A 224 -4.00 20.93 28.07
C ALA A 224 -3.24 22.13 27.47
N SER A 225 -3.03 22.11 26.15
CA SER A 225 -2.61 23.31 25.42
C SER A 225 -3.83 24.04 24.86
N GLY A 226 -4.31 25.08 25.55
CA GLY A 226 -5.32 26.01 25.01
C GLY A 226 -6.79 25.57 25.09
N GLY A 227 -7.17 24.77 26.09
CA GLY A 227 -8.59 24.44 26.38
C GLY A 227 -9.16 23.21 25.66
N GLU A 228 -8.40 22.60 24.75
CA GLU A 228 -8.72 21.31 24.12
C GLU A 228 -7.75 20.23 24.63
N VAL A 229 -8.28 19.11 25.13
CA VAL A 229 -7.47 17.95 25.51
C VAL A 229 -6.98 17.26 24.24
N ARG A 230 -5.69 17.43 23.90
CA ARG A 230 -5.07 16.87 22.68
C ARG A 230 -4.40 15.51 22.89
N GLY A 231 -4.22 15.10 24.14
CA GLY A 231 -3.60 13.83 24.51
C GLY A 231 -3.43 13.68 26.02
N LEU A 232 -2.85 12.56 26.45
CA LEU A 232 -2.43 12.32 27.83
C LEU A 232 -0.90 12.32 27.88
N THR A 233 -0.33 13.15 28.74
CA THR A 233 1.09 13.11 29.12
C THR A 233 1.26 12.02 30.17
N PRO A 234 1.98 10.92 29.89
CA PRO A 234 2.18 9.86 30.85
C PRO A 234 2.90 10.37 32.11
N VAL A 235 2.44 9.93 33.30
CA VAL A 235 2.95 10.41 34.60
C VAL A 235 4.30 9.79 34.99
N VAL A 236 4.86 8.89 34.18
CA VAL A 236 6.09 8.17 34.50
C VAL A 236 7.31 8.91 33.94
N ASP A 237 8.07 9.52 34.85
CA ASP A 237 9.37 10.15 34.61
C ASP A 237 10.42 9.09 34.20
N PRO A 238 11.13 9.25 33.07
CA PRO A 238 12.20 8.35 32.63
C PRO A 238 13.29 8.08 33.68
N THR A 239 13.54 9.02 34.59
CA THR A 239 14.54 8.85 35.67
C THR A 239 14.08 7.89 36.77
N ARG A 240 12.78 7.58 36.88
CA ARG A 240 12.21 6.66 37.87
C ARG A 240 12.06 5.21 37.39
N HIS A 241 12.26 4.93 36.09
CA HIS A 241 12.30 3.56 35.56
C HIS A 241 13.39 2.69 36.22
N ALA A 242 14.50 3.30 36.65
CA ALA A 242 15.56 2.59 37.37
C ALA A 242 15.12 2.04 38.74
N CYS A 243 14.20 2.72 39.43
CA CYS A 243 13.75 2.32 40.77
C CYS A 243 12.81 1.10 40.76
N VAL A 244 12.00 0.93 39.72
CA VAL A 244 11.07 -0.22 39.63
C VAL A 244 11.83 -1.50 39.26
N GLY A 245 12.82 -1.41 38.35
CA GLY A 245 13.72 -2.52 38.05
C GLY A 245 14.52 -2.99 39.27
N GLN A 246 14.97 -2.05 40.13
CA GLN A 246 15.67 -2.38 41.37
C GLN A 246 14.73 -2.98 42.44
N ALA A 247 13.49 -2.51 42.55
CA ALA A 247 12.52 -3.04 43.52
C ALA A 247 12.11 -4.49 43.22
N ILE A 248 12.06 -4.88 41.94
CA ILE A 248 11.74 -6.23 41.50
C ILE A 248 12.94 -7.18 41.67
N ALA A 249 14.17 -6.68 41.48
CA ALA A 249 15.38 -7.46 41.77
C ALA A 249 15.60 -7.70 43.28
N GLN A 250 15.10 -6.82 44.15
CA GLN A 250 15.28 -6.91 45.61
C GLN A 250 14.19 -7.68 46.36
N LYS A 251 13.02 -7.94 45.76
CA LYS A 251 11.97 -8.74 46.38
C LYS A 251 11.71 -9.98 45.54
N ASN A 252 12.07 -11.14 46.10
CA ASN A 252 11.58 -12.47 45.68
C ASN A 252 10.04 -12.49 45.78
N LEU A 253 9.33 -11.92 44.79
CA LEU A 253 7.90 -12.09 44.66
C LEU A 253 7.65 -13.46 44.02
N HIS A 254 7.35 -14.43 44.88
CA HIS A 254 6.59 -15.61 44.49
C HIS A 254 5.14 -15.17 44.24
N PHE A 255 4.70 -15.25 43.00
CA PHE A 255 3.28 -15.29 42.69
C PHE A 255 2.84 -16.76 42.72
N LEU A 256 1.75 -17.03 43.43
CA LEU A 256 1.00 -18.29 43.35
C LEU A 256 0.36 -18.42 41.96
#